data_AF-A0A9D7KPU7-F1
#
_entry.id   AF-A0A9D7KPU7-F1
#
_cell.length_a   1.000
_cell.length_b   1.000
_cell.length_c   1.000
_cell.angle_alpha   90.00
_cell.angle_beta   90.00
_cell.angle_gamma   90.00
#
_symmetry.space_group_name_H-M   'P 1'
#
loop_
_entity.id
_entity.type
_entity.pdbx_description
1 polymer ?
#
loop_
_entity_poly.entity_id
_entity_poly.type
_entity_poly.pdbx_seq_one_letter_code
_entity_poly.pdbx_strand_id
1 'polypeptide(L)'
;MKKIQRFFIWVLGLFLIILSLGGFANGDNLVATLCFVAGLLILPPVFKRLFHKKQNQTNTTSSTKTISKETLNEKISFDDVFKISTENTGKNEMTTTLGFENETKLLPYLEQNERENQDAIKNFNYIPQQVIAQAIQTCESIYIMYSTKNFDTLKGRSEFVKIKLNYLNLASHHKRYIADVQTALDQYKIMYYDRIPTEVQITSLIKPNEFDFPEFYCQCLIQSFEKFYEEQNKQISFLKREDAIKNRRENIMDTIREFQLNIPIEAISFSEVNHQLETIYQKVYEDTFGFPL
;
A
#
# COMPACT_ATOMS: atom_id res chain seq x y z
N MET A 1 -14.00 30.23 -31.62
CA MET A 1 -13.85 28.94 -32.34
C MET A 1 -13.53 27.73 -31.45
N LYS A 2 -12.57 27.78 -30.51
CA LYS A 2 -12.17 26.60 -29.69
C LYS A 2 -13.26 26.00 -28.79
N LYS A 3 -14.24 26.79 -28.34
CA LYS A 3 -15.36 26.29 -27.49
C LYS A 3 -16.37 25.47 -28.28
N ILE A 4 -16.68 25.88 -29.52
CA ILE A 4 -17.62 25.19 -30.42
C ILE A 4 -17.04 23.85 -30.87
N GLN A 5 -15.74 23.80 -31.20
CA GLN A 5 -15.06 22.55 -31.53
C GLN A 5 -15.04 21.56 -30.37
N ARG A 6 -14.81 22.02 -29.13
CA ARG A 6 -14.86 21.17 -27.93
C ARG A 6 -16.25 20.60 -27.67
N PHE A 7 -17.30 21.39 -27.95
CA PHE A 7 -18.67 20.93 -27.83
C PHE A 7 -18.98 19.82 -28.85
N PHE A 8 -18.58 20.00 -30.12
CA PHE A 8 -18.74 18.97 -31.15
C PHE A 8 -18.00 17.66 -30.82
N ILE A 9 -16.78 17.75 -30.29
CA ILE A 9 -16.00 16.57 -29.86
C ILE A 9 -16.70 15.84 -28.71
N TRP A 10 -17.35 16.58 -27.81
CA TRP A 10 -18.13 16.00 -26.71
C TRP A 10 -19.35 15.23 -27.22
N VAL A 11 -20.11 15.86 -28.11
CA VAL A 11 -21.31 15.26 -28.71
C VAL A 11 -20.95 14.01 -29.53
N LEU A 12 -19.85 14.05 -30.28
CA LEU A 12 -19.37 12.92 -31.07
C LEU A 12 -18.96 11.73 -30.19
N GLY A 13 -18.21 11.98 -29.10
CA GLY A 13 -17.81 10.93 -28.16
C GLY A 13 -19.01 10.27 -27.47
N LEU A 14 -20.00 11.08 -27.07
CA LEU A 14 -21.24 10.58 -26.45
C LEU A 14 -22.08 9.76 -27.43
N PHE A 15 -22.15 10.18 -28.69
CA PHE A 15 -22.88 9.47 -29.75
C PHE A 15 -22.26 8.10 -30.07
N LEU A 16 -20.92 7.99 -30.08
CA LEU A 16 -20.22 6.72 -30.28
C LEU A 16 -20.46 5.74 -29.12
N ILE A 17 -20.55 6.24 -27.89
CA ILE A 17 -20.89 5.41 -26.72
C ILE A 17 -22.34 4.89 -26.85
N ILE A 18 -23.29 5.73 -27.22
CA ILE A 18 -24.70 5.32 -27.41
C ILE A 18 -24.84 4.29 -28.55
N LEU A 19 -24.12 4.48 -29.67
CA LEU A 19 -24.09 3.50 -30.77
C LEU A 19 -23.53 2.15 -30.34
N SER A 20 -22.53 2.14 -29.45
CA SER A 20 -21.95 0.88 -28.94
C SER A 20 -22.97 0.05 -28.16
N LEU A 21 -23.87 0.68 -27.40
CA LEU A 21 -24.97 -0.02 -26.69
C LEU A 21 -25.92 -0.72 -27.67
N GLY A 22 -26.20 -0.10 -28.83
CA GLY A 22 -26.98 -0.74 -29.90
C GLY A 22 -26.25 -1.93 -30.55
N GLY A 23 -24.93 -1.86 -30.69
CA GLY A 23 -24.10 -2.96 -31.18
C GLY A 23 -24.10 -4.18 -30.24
N PHE A 24 -24.02 -3.95 -28.92
CA PHE A 24 -24.14 -5.01 -27.91
C PHE A 24 -25.53 -5.68 -27.93
N ALA A 25 -26.59 -4.91 -28.17
CA ALA A 25 -27.95 -5.45 -28.25
C ALA A 25 -28.17 -6.35 -29.49
N ASN A 26 -27.44 -6.10 -30.58
CA ASN A 26 -27.53 -6.86 -31.83
C ASN A 26 -26.52 -8.04 -31.93
N GLY A 27 -25.75 -8.29 -30.87
CA GLY A 27 -24.81 -9.41 -30.78
C GLY A 27 -23.47 -9.21 -31.50
N ASP A 28 -23.22 -8.02 -32.07
CA ASP A 28 -21.98 -7.72 -32.79
C ASP A 28 -20.92 -7.10 -31.85
N ASN A 29 -20.45 -7.95 -30.93
CA ASN A 29 -19.63 -7.55 -29.79
C ASN A 29 -18.28 -6.93 -30.19
N LEU A 30 -17.73 -7.29 -31.35
CA LEU A 30 -16.43 -6.80 -31.81
C LEU A 30 -16.52 -5.34 -32.27
N VAL A 31 -17.55 -5.01 -33.05
CA VAL A 31 -17.76 -3.64 -33.52
C VAL A 31 -18.21 -2.74 -32.36
N ALA A 32 -19.05 -3.27 -31.47
CA ALA A 32 -19.52 -2.56 -30.27
C ALA A 32 -18.38 -2.18 -29.32
N THR A 33 -17.45 -3.11 -29.04
CA THR A 33 -16.28 -2.85 -28.19
C THR A 33 -15.32 -1.82 -28.81
N LEU A 34 -15.04 -1.91 -30.11
CA LEU A 34 -14.20 -0.92 -30.81
C LEU A 34 -14.82 0.49 -30.78
N CYS A 35 -16.13 0.61 -31.03
CA CYS A 35 -16.84 1.88 -30.95
C CYS A 35 -16.87 2.47 -29.53
N PHE A 36 -17.03 1.62 -28.52
CA PHE A 36 -17.01 2.04 -27.12
C PHE A 36 -15.64 2.58 -26.69
N VAL A 37 -14.56 1.88 -27.04
CA VAL A 37 -13.18 2.30 -26.75
C VAL A 37 -12.82 3.60 -27.49
N ALA A 38 -13.22 3.72 -28.76
CA ALA A 38 -13.03 4.95 -29.53
C ALA A 38 -13.80 6.14 -28.92
N GLY A 39 -15.05 5.93 -28.48
CA GLY A 39 -15.86 6.96 -27.81
C GLY A 39 -15.25 7.42 -26.49
N LEU A 40 -14.72 6.49 -25.68
CA LEU A 40 -14.01 6.80 -24.44
C LEU A 40 -12.71 7.59 -24.66
N LEU A 41 -11.94 7.24 -25.69
CA LEU A 41 -10.69 7.93 -26.03
C LEU A 41 -10.90 9.38 -26.47
N ILE A 42 -12.03 9.67 -27.14
CA ILE A 42 -12.35 10.99 -27.68
C ILE A 42 -12.89 11.94 -26.58
N LEU A 43 -13.39 11.41 -25.47
CA LEU A 43 -13.88 12.24 -24.36
C LEU A 43 -12.74 13.09 -23.77
N PRO A 44 -12.89 14.44 -23.68
CA PRO A 44 -11.83 15.33 -23.22
C PRO A 44 -11.17 15.00 -21.87
N PRO A 45 -11.87 14.50 -20.82
CA PRO A 45 -11.20 14.13 -19.58
C PRO A 45 -10.24 12.95 -19.76
N VAL A 46 -10.55 11.99 -20.64
CA VAL A 46 -9.71 10.82 -20.94
C VAL A 46 -8.59 11.21 -21.90
N PHE A 47 -8.92 11.95 -22.97
CA PHE A 47 -7.94 12.45 -23.93
C PHE A 47 -6.86 13.33 -23.27
N LYS A 48 -7.25 14.24 -22.36
CA LYS A 48 -6.29 15.08 -21.61
C LYS A 48 -5.40 14.28 -20.67
N ARG A 49 -5.90 13.18 -20.09
CA ARG A 49 -5.08 12.30 -19.23
C ARG A 49 -4.09 11.46 -20.03
N LEU A 50 -4.47 11.01 -21.23
CA LEU A 50 -3.64 10.12 -22.05
C LEU A 50 -2.65 10.86 -22.98
N PHE A 51 -2.98 12.06 -23.44
CA PHE A 51 -2.19 12.77 -24.46
C PHE A 51 -1.56 14.10 -24.01
N HIS A 52 -1.59 14.44 -22.71
CA HIS A 52 -0.70 15.48 -22.19
C HIS A 52 0.73 14.95 -22.08
N LYS A 53 1.51 15.24 -23.13
CA LYS A 53 2.97 15.10 -23.14
C LYS A 53 3.57 15.85 -21.95
N LYS A 54 4.28 15.12 -21.09
CA LYS A 54 5.07 15.59 -19.94
C LYS A 54 6.01 16.71 -20.43
N GLN A 55 5.65 17.96 -20.15
CA GLN A 55 6.52 19.10 -20.36
C GLN A 55 7.45 19.13 -19.13
N ASN A 56 8.71 18.77 -19.33
CA ASN A 56 9.75 18.94 -18.30
C ASN A 56 9.84 20.44 -17.97
N GLN A 57 9.33 20.82 -16.81
CA GLN A 57 9.70 22.06 -16.12
C GLN A 57 10.75 21.70 -15.08
N THR A 58 12.02 21.81 -15.47
CA THR A 58 13.10 22.18 -14.57
C THR A 58 12.80 23.59 -14.06
N ASN A 59 12.30 23.70 -12.82
CA ASN A 59 12.24 24.98 -12.12
C ASN A 59 13.52 25.15 -11.31
N THR A 60 14.56 25.63 -12.00
CA THR A 60 15.51 26.57 -11.40
C THR A 60 14.77 27.91 -11.37
N THR A 61 14.44 28.44 -10.21
CA THR A 61 13.91 29.81 -10.13
C THR A 61 14.52 30.53 -8.94
N SER A 62 15.69 31.10 -9.21
CA SER A 62 16.22 32.25 -8.52
C SER A 62 15.20 33.39 -8.58
N SER A 63 14.78 33.84 -7.40
CA SER A 63 14.60 35.24 -7.01
C SER A 63 14.13 36.24 -8.08
N THR A 64 12.88 36.70 -7.94
CA THR A 64 12.61 38.14 -8.01
C THR A 64 11.54 38.53 -7.00
N LYS A 65 11.97 39.33 -6.01
CA LYS A 65 11.13 40.01 -5.02
C LYS A 65 10.05 40.83 -5.72
N THR A 66 8.82 40.69 -5.25
CA THR A 66 7.92 41.85 -5.13
C THR A 66 7.28 41.77 -3.76
N ILE A 67 7.69 42.72 -2.92
CA ILE A 67 7.29 42.84 -1.52
C ILE A 67 5.82 43.24 -1.50
N SER A 68 4.98 42.37 -0.94
CA SER A 68 3.75 42.79 -0.26
C SER A 68 3.62 41.97 1.02
N LYS A 69 3.34 42.69 2.10
CA LYS A 69 3.40 42.28 3.49
C LYS A 69 2.34 41.21 3.78
N GLU A 70 2.78 40.04 4.22
CA GLU A 70 2.09 39.27 5.27
C GLU A 70 3.02 38.15 5.75
N THR A 71 3.27 38.14 7.06
CA THR A 71 4.03 37.14 7.79
C THR A 71 3.23 35.82 7.75
N LEU A 72 3.59 34.90 6.86
CA LEU A 72 3.01 33.57 6.78
C LEU A 72 4.11 32.54 7.08
N ASN A 73 3.89 31.75 8.13
CA ASN A 73 4.73 30.62 8.53
C ASN A 73 5.01 29.72 7.32
N GLU A 74 6.26 29.67 6.90
CA GLU A 74 6.74 28.78 5.85
C GLU A 74 6.67 27.33 6.36
N LYS A 75 6.01 26.43 5.62
CA LYS A 75 5.87 25.01 5.98
C LYS A 75 7.27 24.38 6.05
N ILE A 76 7.67 23.88 7.20
CA ILE A 76 8.98 23.23 7.37
C ILE A 76 8.92 21.86 6.68
N SER A 77 9.83 21.61 5.73
CA SER A 77 9.92 20.34 5.02
C SER A 77 10.85 19.35 5.74
N PHE A 78 10.79 18.06 5.39
CA PHE A 78 11.69 17.05 5.95
C PHE A 78 13.16 17.38 5.67
N ASP A 79 13.46 17.81 4.45
CA ASP A 79 14.81 18.17 3.99
C ASP A 79 15.36 19.42 4.70
N ASP A 80 14.50 20.23 5.34
CA ASP A 80 14.94 21.36 6.17
C ASP A 80 15.48 20.93 7.54
N VAL A 81 15.11 19.74 7.99
CA VAL A 81 15.41 19.21 9.33
C VAL A 81 16.44 18.09 9.24
N PHE A 82 16.32 17.24 8.22
CA PHE A 82 17.09 16.03 8.06
C PHE A 82 17.90 16.08 6.77
N LYS A 83 19.19 15.75 6.90
CA LYS A 83 20.09 15.53 5.77
C LYS A 83 20.33 14.05 5.59
N ILE A 84 20.01 13.54 4.41
CA ILE A 84 20.39 12.19 4.01
C ILE A 84 21.59 12.33 3.09
N SER A 85 22.75 11.84 3.55
CA SER A 85 23.94 11.68 2.70
C SER A 85 24.20 10.22 2.42
N THR A 86 24.51 9.93 1.17
CA THR A 86 24.78 8.57 0.71
C THR A 86 26.18 8.54 0.14
N GLU A 87 27.07 7.77 0.76
CA GLU A 87 28.45 7.60 0.32
C GLU A 87 28.68 6.15 -0.13
N ASN A 88 29.40 5.97 -1.24
CA ASN A 88 29.76 4.67 -1.76
C ASN A 88 31.12 4.25 -1.17
N THR A 89 31.11 3.31 -0.22
CA THR A 89 32.29 2.93 0.56
C THR A 89 33.00 1.68 0.01
N GLY A 90 32.49 1.05 -1.06
CA GLY A 90 33.12 -0.15 -1.61
C GLY A 90 32.46 -0.71 -2.86
N LYS A 91 32.91 -1.90 -3.30
CA LYS A 91 32.47 -2.52 -4.57
C LYS A 91 30.98 -2.89 -4.62
N ASN A 92 30.26 -2.88 -3.49
CA ASN A 92 28.79 -3.03 -3.38
C ASN A 92 28.25 -2.50 -2.04
N GLU A 93 28.97 -1.61 -1.36
CA GLU A 93 28.60 -1.12 -0.02
C GLU A 93 28.26 0.37 -0.08
N MET A 94 27.08 0.72 0.41
CA MET A 94 26.58 2.08 0.44
C MET A 94 26.26 2.44 1.90
N THR A 95 26.93 3.46 2.42
CA THR A 95 26.64 4.00 3.75
C THR A 95 25.69 5.18 3.59
N THR A 96 24.47 5.03 4.09
CA THR A 96 23.52 6.13 4.23
C THR A 96 23.63 6.70 5.64
N THR A 97 23.99 7.97 5.75
CA THR A 97 24.03 8.69 7.01
C THR A 97 22.86 9.66 7.07
N LEU A 98 22.05 9.53 8.14
CA LEU A 98 21.00 10.47 8.48
C LEU A 98 21.54 11.42 9.56
N GLY A 99 21.66 12.70 9.21
CA GLY A 99 22.07 13.75 10.13
C GLY A 99 20.97 14.81 10.30
N PHE A 100 21.05 15.59 11.37
CA PHE A 100 20.25 16.81 11.47
C PHE A 100 20.90 17.89 10.61
N GLU A 101 20.15 18.42 9.65
CA GLU A 101 20.55 19.62 8.88
C GLU A 101 20.44 20.85 9.78
N ASN A 102 19.36 20.91 10.59
CA ASN A 102 19.13 22.00 11.52
C ASN A 102 18.32 21.56 12.75
N GLU A 103 19.02 21.34 13.87
CA GLU A 103 18.40 20.95 15.14
C GLU A 103 17.37 21.98 15.64
N THR A 104 17.55 23.27 15.32
CA THR A 104 16.61 24.33 15.75
C THR A 104 15.26 24.29 15.03
N LYS A 105 15.19 23.61 13.89
CA LYS A 105 13.93 23.39 13.12
C LYS A 105 13.22 22.09 13.51
N LEU A 106 13.85 21.20 14.27
CA LEU A 106 13.26 19.93 14.68
C LEU A 106 12.01 20.12 15.55
N LEU A 107 12.11 20.91 16.63
CA LEU A 107 10.99 21.15 17.52
C LEU A 107 9.82 21.86 16.79
N PRO A 108 10.06 22.93 16.01
CA PRO A 108 9.02 23.52 15.17
C PRO A 108 8.38 22.54 14.18
N TYR A 109 9.14 21.61 13.59
CA TYR A 109 8.61 20.58 12.68
C TYR A 109 7.71 19.57 13.40
N LEU A 110 8.10 19.13 14.60
CA LEU A 110 7.27 18.25 15.43
C LEU A 110 5.97 18.96 15.84
N GLU A 111 6.06 20.20 16.32
CA GLU A 111 4.88 20.99 16.67
C GLU A 111 3.96 21.21 15.46
N GLN A 112 4.52 21.41 14.26
CA GLN A 112 3.75 21.55 13.04
C GLN A 112 2.99 20.26 12.72
N ASN A 113 3.65 19.10 12.77
CA ASN A 113 3.02 17.80 12.52
C ASN A 113 1.92 17.50 13.56
N GLU A 114 2.15 17.82 14.83
CA GLU A 114 1.13 17.69 15.87
C GLU A 114 -0.08 18.58 15.58
N ARG A 115 0.13 19.84 15.19
CA ARG A 115 -0.96 20.76 14.81
C ARG A 115 -1.73 20.24 13.60
N GLU A 116 -1.03 19.78 12.54
CA GLU A 116 -1.66 19.19 11.35
C GLU A 116 -2.52 17.97 11.74
N ASN A 117 -2.05 17.12 12.65
CA ASN A 117 -2.82 15.97 13.15
C ASN A 117 -4.04 16.40 13.97
N GLN A 118 -3.91 17.37 14.87
CA GLN A 118 -5.03 17.90 15.66
C GLN A 118 -6.08 18.56 14.77
N ASP A 119 -5.65 19.29 13.73
CA ASP A 119 -6.55 19.87 12.75
C ASP A 119 -7.24 18.80 11.91
N ALA A 120 -6.56 17.71 11.55
CA ALA A 120 -7.17 16.58 10.85
C ALA A 120 -8.25 15.91 11.71
N ILE A 121 -7.99 15.72 13.01
CA ILE A 121 -8.97 15.17 13.96
C ILE A 121 -10.17 16.11 14.12
N LYS A 122 -9.93 17.41 14.31
CA LYS A 122 -10.97 18.41 14.50
C LYS A 122 -11.88 18.56 13.27
N ASN A 123 -11.29 18.49 12.08
CA ASN A 123 -12.00 18.62 10.81
C ASN A 123 -12.47 17.26 10.24
N PHE A 124 -12.29 16.17 10.99
CA PHE A 124 -12.69 14.84 10.54
C PHE A 124 -14.20 14.75 10.40
N ASN A 125 -14.66 14.47 9.18
CA ASN A 125 -16.08 14.27 8.91
C ASN A 125 -16.52 12.86 9.33
N TYR A 126 -17.04 12.74 10.54
CA TYR A 126 -17.49 11.47 11.08
C TYR A 126 -18.80 10.99 10.46
N ILE A 127 -18.76 9.85 9.74
CA ILE A 127 -19.94 9.20 9.17
C ILE A 127 -20.05 7.78 9.75
N PRO A 128 -21.07 7.47 10.58
CA PRO A 128 -21.19 6.18 11.28
C PRO A 128 -21.11 4.97 10.33
N GLN A 129 -21.82 5.02 9.20
CA GLN A 129 -21.83 3.92 8.22
C GLN A 129 -20.46 3.69 7.60
N GLN A 130 -19.64 4.74 7.43
CA GLN A 130 -18.29 4.58 6.92
C GLN A 130 -17.39 3.94 7.97
N VAL A 131 -17.47 4.35 9.24
CA VAL A 131 -16.72 3.72 10.34
C VAL A 131 -17.03 2.23 10.43
N ILE A 132 -18.32 1.87 10.39
CA ILE A 132 -18.76 0.47 10.40
C ILE A 132 -18.14 -0.30 9.21
N ALA A 133 -18.26 0.24 8.00
CA ALA A 133 -17.71 -0.40 6.81
C ALA A 133 -16.18 -0.54 6.87
N GLN A 134 -15.45 0.49 7.33
CA GLN A 134 -14.00 0.41 7.46
C GLN A 134 -13.59 -0.62 8.51
N ALA A 135 -14.30 -0.71 9.64
CA ALA A 135 -14.02 -1.68 10.69
C ALA A 135 -14.20 -3.12 10.18
N ILE A 136 -15.30 -3.41 9.48
CA ILE A 136 -15.54 -4.73 8.85
C ILE A 136 -14.42 -5.06 7.86
N GLN A 137 -14.11 -4.14 6.94
CA GLN A 137 -13.05 -4.34 5.93
C GLN A 137 -11.67 -4.54 6.56
N THR A 138 -11.41 -3.90 7.70
CA THR A 138 -10.16 -4.07 8.47
C THR A 138 -10.10 -5.48 9.04
N CYS A 139 -11.16 -5.95 9.69
CA CYS A 139 -11.24 -7.33 10.19
C CYS A 139 -11.06 -8.36 9.05
N GLU A 140 -11.78 -8.21 7.95
CA GLU A 140 -11.64 -9.08 6.77
C GLU A 140 -10.20 -9.12 6.26
N SER A 141 -9.57 -7.96 6.12
CA SER A 141 -8.22 -7.86 5.58
C SER A 141 -7.18 -8.43 6.54
N ILE A 142 -7.29 -8.18 7.84
CA ILE A 142 -6.44 -8.80 8.87
C ILE A 142 -6.56 -10.33 8.81
N TYR A 143 -7.78 -10.86 8.66
CA TYR A 143 -7.99 -12.31 8.51
C TYR A 143 -7.31 -12.85 7.24
N ILE A 144 -7.43 -12.14 6.11
CA ILE A 144 -6.76 -12.53 4.86
C ILE A 144 -5.25 -12.50 5.00
N MET A 145 -4.70 -11.46 5.65
CA MET A 145 -3.25 -11.36 5.92
C MET A 145 -2.75 -12.55 6.74
N TYR A 146 -3.50 -12.95 7.76
CA TYR A 146 -3.16 -14.10 8.61
C TYR A 146 -3.30 -15.45 7.88
N SER A 147 -4.28 -15.57 6.97
CA SER A 147 -4.61 -16.84 6.33
C SER A 147 -3.87 -17.09 5.01
N THR A 148 -3.47 -16.06 4.28
CA THR A 148 -2.84 -16.18 2.97
C THR A 148 -1.47 -16.86 3.02
N LYS A 149 -1.12 -17.48 1.89
CA LYS A 149 0.23 -17.99 1.55
C LYS A 149 0.86 -17.22 0.39
N ASN A 150 0.07 -16.37 -0.25
CA ASN A 150 0.48 -15.57 -1.40
C ASN A 150 0.99 -14.22 -0.90
N PHE A 151 2.26 -13.94 -1.21
CA PHE A 151 2.95 -12.74 -0.77
C PHE A 151 2.37 -11.45 -1.36
N ASP A 152 2.06 -11.42 -2.65
CA ASP A 152 1.43 -10.25 -3.29
C ASP A 152 0.10 -9.89 -2.62
N THR A 153 -0.68 -10.90 -2.26
CA THR A 153 -1.95 -10.73 -1.54
C THR A 153 -1.70 -10.15 -0.15
N LEU A 154 -0.70 -10.68 0.57
CA LEU A 154 -0.32 -10.17 1.88
C LEU A 154 0.10 -8.70 1.80
N LYS A 155 0.96 -8.34 0.84
CA LYS A 155 1.43 -6.97 0.60
C LYS A 155 0.28 -6.02 0.23
N GLY A 156 -0.57 -6.41 -0.70
CA GLY A 156 -1.72 -5.59 -1.09
C GLY A 156 -2.71 -5.38 0.07
N ARG A 157 -2.91 -6.40 0.91
CA ARG A 157 -3.77 -6.29 2.10
C ARG A 157 -3.12 -5.47 3.21
N SER A 158 -1.81 -5.52 3.38
CA SER A 158 -1.11 -4.73 4.40
C SER A 158 -1.22 -3.24 4.12
N GLU A 159 -1.02 -2.81 2.87
CA GLU A 159 -1.23 -1.43 2.43
C GLU A 159 -2.68 -0.98 2.65
N PHE A 160 -3.63 -1.84 2.29
CA PHE A 160 -5.05 -1.57 2.49
C PHE A 160 -5.39 -1.38 3.98
N VAL A 161 -4.91 -2.26 4.86
CA VAL A 161 -5.14 -2.16 6.32
C VAL A 161 -4.53 -0.90 6.90
N LYS A 162 -3.30 -0.50 6.50
CA LYS A 162 -2.69 0.76 6.95
C LYS A 162 -3.59 1.96 6.65
N ILE A 163 -4.15 2.04 5.45
CA ILE A 163 -5.08 3.12 5.07
C ILE A 163 -6.33 3.11 5.96
N LYS A 164 -6.89 1.92 6.25
CA LYS A 164 -8.08 1.81 7.11
C LYS A 164 -7.80 2.18 8.55
N LEU A 165 -6.67 1.72 9.10
CA LEU A 165 -6.27 2.05 10.46
C LEU A 165 -6.05 3.56 10.63
N ASN A 166 -5.46 4.24 9.64
CA ASN A 166 -5.35 5.70 9.66
C ASN A 166 -6.73 6.39 9.71
N TYR A 167 -7.69 5.92 8.91
CA TYR A 167 -9.07 6.44 8.97
C TYR A 167 -9.72 6.17 10.33
N LEU A 168 -9.59 4.95 10.84
CA LEU A 168 -10.16 4.53 12.11
C LEU A 168 -9.54 5.28 13.28
N ASN A 169 -8.24 5.59 13.20
CA ASN A 169 -7.53 6.41 14.17
C ASN A 169 -8.16 7.82 14.26
N LEU A 170 -8.35 8.50 13.12
CA LEU A 170 -9.04 9.79 13.11
C LEU A 170 -10.46 9.70 13.66
N ALA A 171 -11.20 8.64 13.29
CA ALA A 171 -12.55 8.40 13.78
C ALA A 171 -12.61 8.09 15.29
N SER A 172 -11.54 7.54 15.87
CA SER A 172 -11.50 7.06 17.26
C SER A 172 -11.69 8.16 18.29
N HIS A 173 -11.38 9.41 17.93
CA HIS A 173 -11.57 10.59 18.77
C HIS A 173 -13.03 11.01 18.92
N HIS A 174 -13.94 10.43 18.12
CA HIS A 174 -15.36 10.76 18.20
C HIS A 174 -16.07 9.89 19.26
N LYS A 175 -16.91 10.52 20.11
CA LYS A 175 -17.59 9.86 21.24
C LYS A 175 -18.42 8.61 20.91
N ARG A 176 -18.90 8.50 19.66
CA ARG A 176 -19.72 7.36 19.19
C ARG A 176 -18.90 6.19 18.64
N TYR A 177 -17.60 6.37 18.47
CA TYR A 177 -16.73 5.42 17.78
C TYR A 177 -16.88 3.99 18.27
N ILE A 178 -16.78 3.78 19.59
CA ILE A 178 -16.85 2.44 20.19
C ILE A 178 -18.21 1.76 19.93
N ALA A 179 -19.31 2.52 19.94
CA ALA A 179 -20.64 1.95 19.64
C ALA A 179 -20.77 1.53 18.17
N ASP A 180 -20.21 2.33 17.25
CA ASP A 180 -20.22 2.02 15.82
C ASP A 180 -19.24 0.85 15.51
N VAL A 181 -18.09 0.77 16.19
CA VAL A 181 -17.18 -0.39 16.13
C VAL A 181 -17.83 -1.67 16.66
N GLN A 182 -18.56 -1.59 17.77
CA GLN A 182 -19.30 -2.74 18.30
C GLN A 182 -20.35 -3.23 17.28
N THR A 183 -21.08 -2.29 16.67
CA THR A 183 -22.03 -2.60 15.59
C THR A 183 -21.34 -3.29 14.42
N ALA A 184 -20.14 -2.85 14.04
CA ALA A 184 -19.33 -3.48 13.00
C ALA A 184 -18.91 -4.91 13.35
N LEU A 185 -18.48 -5.15 14.59
CA LEU A 185 -18.12 -6.48 15.08
C LEU A 185 -19.33 -7.43 15.09
N ASP A 186 -20.49 -6.94 15.49
CA ASP A 186 -21.72 -7.73 15.48
C ASP A 186 -22.15 -8.06 14.05
N GLN A 187 -22.06 -7.10 13.12
CA GLN A 187 -22.30 -7.35 11.69
C GLN A 187 -21.29 -8.34 11.09
N TYR A 188 -20.01 -8.23 11.45
CA TYR A 188 -18.98 -9.14 11.00
C TYR A 188 -19.26 -10.59 11.44
N LYS A 189 -19.68 -10.80 12.69
CA LYS A 189 -20.07 -12.12 13.20
C LYS A 189 -21.28 -12.71 12.48
N ILE A 190 -22.25 -11.87 12.10
CA ILE A 190 -23.41 -12.30 11.31
C ILE A 190 -22.99 -12.66 9.88
N MET A 191 -22.04 -11.93 9.30
CA MET A 191 -21.57 -12.20 7.94
C MET A 191 -20.72 -13.48 7.84
N TYR A 192 -19.94 -13.77 8.89
CA TYR A 192 -19.02 -14.89 8.97
C TYR A 192 -19.33 -15.79 10.17
N TYR A 193 -20.37 -16.63 10.06
CA TYR A 193 -20.83 -17.51 11.13
C TYR A 193 -19.78 -18.53 11.62
N ASP A 194 -18.79 -18.86 10.77
CA ASP A 194 -17.71 -19.80 11.05
C ASP A 194 -16.48 -19.13 11.69
N ARG A 195 -16.50 -17.81 11.90
CA ARG A 195 -15.32 -17.04 12.31
C ARG A 195 -15.60 -16.19 13.53
N ILE A 196 -14.79 -16.38 14.55
CA ILE A 196 -14.78 -15.52 15.73
C ILE A 196 -13.70 -14.45 15.51
N PRO A 197 -14.02 -13.14 15.65
CA PRO A 197 -13.01 -12.09 15.60
C PRO A 197 -11.88 -12.36 16.60
N THR A 198 -10.65 -12.34 16.12
CA THR A 198 -9.45 -12.54 16.95
C THR A 198 -9.18 -11.31 17.82
N GLU A 199 -8.39 -11.50 18.87
CA GLU A 199 -7.94 -10.39 19.71
C GLU A 199 -7.22 -9.31 18.90
N VAL A 200 -6.35 -9.71 17.95
CA VAL A 200 -5.66 -8.79 17.04
C VAL A 200 -6.66 -7.95 16.23
N GLN A 201 -7.70 -8.58 15.67
CA GLN A 201 -8.75 -7.86 14.94
C GLN A 201 -9.47 -6.87 15.87
N ILE A 202 -9.85 -7.27 17.07
CA ILE A 202 -10.58 -6.42 18.02
C ILE A 202 -9.70 -5.25 18.49
N THR A 203 -8.47 -5.51 18.91
CA THR A 203 -7.52 -4.49 19.40
C THR A 203 -7.23 -3.44 18.32
N SER A 204 -7.05 -3.86 17.07
CA SER A 204 -6.86 -2.95 15.93
C SER A 204 -8.02 -1.98 15.71
N LEU A 205 -9.23 -2.35 16.15
CA LEU A 205 -10.43 -1.51 16.03
C LEU A 205 -10.71 -0.68 17.28
N ILE A 206 -10.43 -1.19 18.48
CA ILE A 206 -10.73 -0.44 19.72
C ILE A 206 -9.68 0.66 19.92
N LYS A 207 -8.42 0.36 19.61
CA LYS A 207 -7.29 1.25 19.80
C LYS A 207 -6.37 1.28 18.57
N PRO A 208 -6.86 1.81 17.44
CA PRO A 208 -6.10 1.83 16.18
C PRO A 208 -4.77 2.59 16.28
N ASN A 209 -4.62 3.52 17.21
CA ASN A 209 -3.38 4.27 17.47
C ASN A 209 -2.34 3.51 18.30
N GLU A 210 -2.77 2.55 19.12
CA GLU A 210 -1.88 1.70 19.94
C GLU A 210 -1.58 0.37 19.24
N PHE A 211 -2.19 0.11 18.09
CA PHE A 211 -1.99 -1.13 17.35
C PHE A 211 -0.62 -1.16 16.69
N ASP A 212 0.22 -2.10 17.14
CA ASP A 212 1.54 -2.36 16.55
C ASP A 212 1.41 -3.08 15.21
N PHE A 213 1.09 -2.30 14.18
CA PHE A 213 0.97 -2.80 12.82
C PHE A 213 2.28 -3.40 12.28
N PRO A 214 3.47 -2.79 12.48
CA PRO A 214 4.75 -3.40 12.10
C PRO A 214 4.90 -4.82 12.65
N GLU A 215 4.69 -5.02 13.94
CA GLU A 215 4.83 -6.33 14.57
C GLU A 215 3.80 -7.34 14.05
N PHE A 216 2.53 -6.92 13.95
CA PHE A 216 1.49 -7.76 13.34
C PHE A 216 1.82 -8.17 11.90
N TYR A 217 2.38 -7.24 11.10
CA TYR A 217 2.76 -7.53 9.72
C TYR A 217 3.94 -8.50 9.63
N CYS A 218 4.94 -8.38 10.52
CA CYS A 218 6.02 -9.37 10.68
C CYS A 218 5.47 -10.78 10.92
N GLN A 219 4.51 -10.91 11.83
CA GLN A 219 3.87 -12.20 12.14
C GLN A 219 3.13 -12.78 10.92
N CYS A 220 2.42 -11.93 10.16
CA CYS A 220 1.76 -12.38 8.94
C CYS A 220 2.76 -12.78 7.85
N LEU A 221 3.90 -12.08 7.74
CA LEU A 221 4.96 -12.41 6.79
C LEU A 221 5.50 -13.81 7.04
N ILE A 222 5.91 -14.10 8.28
CA ILE A 222 6.50 -15.40 8.57
C ILE A 222 5.48 -16.53 8.38
N GLN A 223 4.23 -16.33 8.83
CA GLN A 223 3.19 -17.34 8.68
C GLN A 223 2.81 -17.59 7.21
N SER A 224 2.79 -16.55 6.38
CA SER A 224 2.55 -16.67 4.94
C SER A 224 3.71 -17.43 4.27
N PHE A 225 4.95 -17.12 4.65
CA PHE A 225 6.14 -17.81 4.16
C PHE A 225 6.15 -19.29 4.56
N GLU A 226 5.84 -19.62 5.81
CA GLU A 226 5.80 -21.01 6.28
C GLU A 226 4.82 -21.86 5.47
N LYS A 227 3.62 -21.33 5.20
CA LYS A 227 2.62 -22.01 4.34
C LYS A 227 3.11 -22.20 2.91
N PHE A 228 3.73 -21.16 2.34
CA PHE A 228 4.35 -21.24 1.02
C PHE A 228 5.45 -22.30 0.99
N TYR A 229 6.37 -22.28 1.95
CA TYR A 229 7.51 -23.19 2.05
C TYR A 229 7.07 -24.64 2.24
N GLU A 230 6.08 -24.90 3.10
CA GLU A 230 5.50 -26.23 3.28
C GLU A 230 4.90 -26.75 1.97
N GLU A 231 4.17 -25.92 1.23
CA GLU A 231 3.62 -26.29 -0.07
C GLU A 231 4.71 -26.57 -1.12
N GLN A 232 5.75 -25.73 -1.19
CA GLN A 232 6.85 -25.96 -2.13
C GLN A 232 7.57 -27.28 -1.81
N ASN A 233 7.82 -27.58 -0.54
CA ASN A 233 8.43 -28.84 -0.12
C ASN A 233 7.56 -30.06 -0.45
N LYS A 234 6.24 -29.98 -0.24
CA LYS A 234 5.30 -31.02 -0.69
C LYS A 234 5.43 -31.22 -2.20
N GLN A 235 5.43 -30.15 -2.98
CA GLN A 235 5.54 -30.25 -4.43
C GLN A 235 6.89 -30.83 -4.88
N ILE A 236 7.99 -30.46 -4.21
CA ILE A 236 9.33 -31.03 -4.46
C ILE A 236 9.33 -32.55 -4.23
N SER A 237 8.68 -33.03 -3.17
CA SER A 237 8.65 -34.47 -2.86
C SER A 237 8.01 -35.36 -3.94
N PHE A 238 7.18 -34.77 -4.81
CA PHE A 238 6.55 -35.48 -5.94
C PHE A 238 7.35 -35.37 -7.25
N LEU A 239 8.40 -34.54 -7.30
CA LEU A 239 9.24 -34.38 -8.48
C LEU A 239 10.29 -35.49 -8.56
N LYS A 240 10.52 -36.00 -9.76
CA LYS A 240 11.54 -37.04 -10.04
C LYS A 240 12.78 -36.52 -10.75
N ARG A 241 12.70 -35.32 -11.34
CA ARG A 241 13.77 -34.74 -12.15
C ARG A 241 14.54 -33.73 -11.30
N GLU A 242 15.84 -33.95 -11.16
CA GLU A 242 16.75 -33.07 -10.40
C GLU A 242 16.69 -31.61 -10.87
N ASP A 243 16.68 -31.36 -12.18
CA ASP A 243 16.58 -29.98 -12.70
C ASP A 243 15.28 -29.28 -12.24
N ALA A 244 14.17 -30.00 -12.17
CA ALA A 244 12.89 -29.43 -11.73
C ALA A 244 12.89 -29.14 -10.22
N ILE A 245 13.55 -30.00 -9.44
CA ILE A 245 13.76 -29.80 -8.00
C ILE A 245 14.63 -28.55 -7.78
N LYS A 246 15.76 -28.46 -8.50
CA LYS A 246 16.67 -27.32 -8.44
C LYS A 246 15.96 -26.00 -8.76
N ASN A 247 15.26 -25.92 -9.90
CA ASN A 247 14.53 -24.69 -10.28
C ASN A 247 13.51 -24.27 -9.20
N ARG A 248 12.86 -25.24 -8.55
CA ARG A 248 11.88 -24.94 -7.50
C ARG A 248 12.55 -24.44 -6.22
N ARG A 249 13.70 -24.98 -5.85
CA ARG A 249 14.50 -24.48 -4.72
C ARG A 249 15.07 -23.10 -4.99
N GLU A 250 15.50 -22.82 -6.23
CA GLU A 250 15.89 -21.46 -6.66
C GLU A 250 14.73 -20.47 -6.49
N ASN A 251 13.52 -20.83 -6.91
CA ASN A 251 12.33 -19.99 -6.68
C ASN A 251 12.05 -19.75 -5.19
N ILE A 252 12.28 -20.74 -4.31
CA ILE A 252 12.16 -20.55 -2.85
C ILE A 252 13.18 -19.50 -2.38
N MET A 253 14.44 -19.61 -2.81
CA MET A 253 15.49 -18.65 -2.45
C MET A 253 15.17 -17.22 -2.91
N ASP A 254 14.67 -17.05 -4.14
CA ASP A 254 14.24 -15.74 -4.65
C ASP A 254 13.06 -15.19 -3.84
N THR A 255 12.11 -16.04 -3.47
CA THR A 255 10.97 -15.65 -2.63
C THR A 255 11.44 -15.23 -1.24
N ILE A 256 12.40 -15.94 -0.62
CA ILE A 256 12.95 -15.54 0.70
C ILE A 256 13.50 -14.12 0.65
N ARG A 257 14.30 -13.79 -0.38
CA ARG A 257 14.86 -12.45 -0.55
C ARG A 257 13.76 -11.41 -0.68
N GLU A 258 12.69 -11.72 -1.40
CA GLU A 258 11.53 -10.83 -1.52
C GLU A 258 10.87 -10.58 -0.15
N PHE A 259 10.68 -11.61 0.66
CA PHE A 259 10.14 -11.47 2.02
C PHE A 259 11.08 -10.64 2.91
N GLN A 260 12.40 -10.90 2.88
CA GLN A 260 13.40 -10.16 3.66
C GLN A 260 13.37 -8.65 3.36
N LEU A 261 13.20 -8.27 2.10
CA LEU A 261 13.09 -6.86 1.68
C LEU A 261 11.83 -6.15 2.21
N ASN A 262 10.82 -6.89 2.64
CA ASN A 262 9.53 -6.34 3.08
C ASN A 262 9.29 -6.51 4.58
N ILE A 263 10.28 -7.00 5.36
CA ILE A 263 10.19 -7.02 6.82
C ILE A 263 10.22 -5.56 7.32
N PRO A 264 9.22 -5.12 8.11
CA PRO A 264 9.23 -3.79 8.69
C PRO A 264 10.37 -3.65 9.70
N ILE A 265 11.27 -2.69 9.47
CA ILE A 265 12.47 -2.45 10.29
C ILE A 265 12.08 -2.04 11.72
N GLU A 266 10.92 -1.41 11.87
CA GLU A 266 10.40 -0.92 13.14
C GLU A 266 9.83 -2.02 14.05
N ALA A 267 9.63 -3.24 13.53
CA ALA A 267 9.08 -4.34 14.33
C ALA A 267 10.12 -4.91 15.29
N ILE A 268 9.67 -5.24 16.50
CA ILE A 268 10.51 -5.84 17.54
C ILE A 268 11.08 -7.17 17.05
N SER A 269 10.25 -7.97 16.36
CA SER A 269 10.66 -9.25 15.80
C SER A 269 11.45 -9.17 14.49
N PHE A 270 11.83 -7.97 14.01
CA PHE A 270 12.60 -7.81 12.76
C PHE A 270 13.84 -8.72 12.70
N SER A 271 14.69 -8.67 13.73
CA SER A 271 15.94 -9.43 13.75
C SER A 271 15.69 -10.94 13.80
N GLU A 272 14.68 -11.38 14.54
CA GLU A 272 14.32 -12.80 14.68
C GLU A 272 13.79 -13.36 13.37
N VAL A 273 12.82 -12.68 12.75
CA VAL A 273 12.22 -13.10 11.48
C VAL A 273 13.27 -13.11 10.37
N ASN A 274 14.13 -12.09 10.31
CA ASN A 274 15.18 -12.03 9.31
C ASN A 274 16.19 -13.19 9.48
N HIS A 275 16.58 -13.49 10.71
CA HIS A 275 17.45 -14.63 11.01
C HIS A 275 16.80 -15.98 10.68
N GLN A 276 15.52 -16.14 10.95
CA GLN A 276 14.77 -17.35 10.61
C GLN A 276 14.74 -17.58 9.09
N LEU A 277 14.42 -16.54 8.32
CA LEU A 277 14.42 -16.60 6.86
C LEU A 277 15.81 -16.91 6.30
N GLU A 278 16.86 -16.29 6.86
CA GLU A 278 18.24 -16.55 6.47
C GLU A 278 18.66 -18.00 6.75
N THR A 279 18.26 -18.55 7.90
CA THR A 279 18.52 -19.96 8.25
C THR A 279 17.87 -20.91 7.24
N ILE A 280 16.63 -20.61 6.82
CA ILE A 280 15.93 -21.40 5.81
C ILE A 280 16.61 -21.24 4.44
N TYR A 281 17.05 -20.04 4.09
CA TYR A 281 17.79 -19.77 2.86
C TYR A 281 19.05 -20.63 2.78
N GLN A 282 19.87 -20.64 3.82
CA GLN A 282 21.11 -21.42 3.85
C GLN A 282 20.83 -22.91 3.70
N LYS A 283 19.81 -23.42 4.41
CA LYS A 283 19.39 -24.82 4.27
C LYS A 283 18.98 -25.16 2.83
N VAL A 284 18.15 -24.31 2.19
CA VAL A 284 17.71 -24.54 0.80
C VAL A 284 18.90 -24.46 -0.16
N TYR A 285 19.84 -23.56 0.09
CA TYR A 285 21.06 -23.41 -0.71
C TYR A 285 21.93 -24.68 -0.64
N GLU A 286 22.22 -25.17 0.58
CA GLU A 286 22.97 -26.41 0.82
C GLU A 286 22.30 -27.61 0.15
N ASP A 287 20.98 -27.75 0.30
CA ASP A 287 20.21 -28.82 -0.33
C ASP A 287 20.30 -28.77 -1.87
N THR A 288 20.49 -27.58 -2.45
CA THR A 288 20.48 -27.35 -3.91
C THR A 288 21.85 -27.50 -4.55
N PHE A 289 22.89 -26.96 -3.91
CA PHE A 289 24.23 -26.86 -4.49
C PHE A 289 25.29 -27.71 -3.78
N GLY A 290 24.95 -28.30 -2.62
CA GLY A 290 25.90 -28.94 -1.73
C GLY A 290 26.72 -27.92 -0.93
N PHE A 291 27.50 -28.41 0.04
CA PHE A 291 28.48 -27.56 0.73
C PHE A 291 29.57 -27.12 -0.25
N PRO A 292 30.06 -25.86 -0.17
CA PRO A 292 31.39 -25.58 -0.68
C PRO A 292 32.39 -26.45 0.10
N LEU A 293 33.03 -27.39 -0.61
CA LEU A 293 34.18 -28.15 -0.12
C LEU A 293 35.31 -27.22 0.32
#